data_AF-A0A7K9BK51-F1
#
_entry.id   AF-A0A7K9BK51-F1
#
_cell.length_a   1.000
_cell.length_b   1.000
_cell.length_c   1.000
_cell.angle_alpha   90.00
_cell.angle_beta   90.00
_cell.angle_gamma   90.00
#
_symmetry.space_group_name_H-M   'P 1'
#
loop_
_entity.id
_entity.type
_entity.pdbx_description
1 polymer ?
#
loop_
_entity_poly.entity_id
_entity_poly.type
_entity_poly.pdbx_seq_one_letter_code
_entity_poly.pdbx_strand_id
1 'polypeptide(L)' 'DFHRCQKAMAAKGADAGPCQWYFRIYKSLCPLSWVATWDEYREEGTFPGKI' A
#
# COMPACT_ATOMS: atom_id res chain seq x y z
N ASP A 1 5.03 -2.81 -1.55
CA ASP A 1 5.43 -1.76 -2.52
C ASP A 1 4.38 -0.72 -2.86
N PHE A 2 3.12 -1.12 -3.05
CA PHE A 2 2.05 -0.19 -3.41
C PHE A 2 2.00 1.09 -2.56
N HIS A 3 1.94 0.95 -1.23
CA HIS A 3 1.83 2.11 -0.34
C HIS A 3 3.08 3.02 -0.35
N ARG A 4 4.28 2.43 -0.48
CA ARG A 4 5.53 3.19 -0.65
C ARG A 4 5.50 4.00 -1.95
N CYS A 5 5.08 3.36 -3.04
CA CYS A 5 4.94 4.00 -4.34
C CYS A 5 3.92 5.15 -4.29
N GLN A 6 2.73 4.93 -3.71
CA GLN A 6 1.71 5.99 -3.56
C GLN A 6 2.25 7.18 -2.77
N LYS A 7 2.90 6.94 -1.63
CA LYS A 7 3.51 8.00 -0.82
C LYS A 7 4.54 8.80 -1.63
N ALA A 8 5.38 8.11 -2.40
CA ALA A 8 6.37 8.76 -3.25
C ALA A 8 5.73 9.60 -4.38
N MET A 9 4.63 9.13 -5.00
CA MET A 9 3.91 9.88 -6.03
C MET A 9 3.19 11.09 -5.45
N ALA A 10 2.53 10.94 -4.30
CA ALA A 10 1.88 12.04 -3.60
C ALA A 10 2.87 13.14 -3.21
N ALA A 11 4.04 12.77 -2.67
CA ALA A 11 5.10 13.73 -2.34
C ALA A 11 5.66 14.48 -3.57
N LYS A 12 5.57 13.87 -4.75
CA LYS A 12 5.98 14.48 -6.02
C LYS A 12 4.86 15.24 -6.73
N GLY A 13 3.63 15.20 -6.22
CA GLY A 13 2.45 15.71 -6.92
C GLY A 13 2.17 15.01 -8.26
N ALA A 14 2.62 13.76 -8.40
CA ALA A 14 2.56 12.99 -9.64
C ALA A 14 1.43 11.96 -9.61
N ASP A 15 1.04 11.47 -10.79
CA ASP A 15 0.03 10.42 -10.93
C ASP A 15 0.48 9.09 -10.30
N ALA A 16 -0.45 8.45 -9.59
CA ALA A 16 -0.21 7.15 -8.94
C ALA A 16 -0.48 5.95 -9.86
N GLY A 17 -0.78 6.18 -11.15
CA GLY A 17 -0.95 5.14 -12.17
C GLY A 17 0.14 4.06 -12.16
N PRO A 18 1.44 4.39 -12.05
CA PRO A 18 2.51 3.38 -11.98
C PRO A 18 2.39 2.43 -10.78
N CYS A 19 1.74 2.85 -9.69
CA CYS A 19 1.59 2.04 -8.49
C CYS A 19 0.48 0.98 -8.64
N GLN A 20 -0.41 1.11 -9.63
CA GLN A 20 -1.54 0.19 -9.85
C GLN A 20 -1.12 -1.25 -10.11
N TRP A 21 0.04 -1.47 -10.72
CA TRP A 21 0.58 -2.80 -10.89
C TRP A 21 0.75 -3.52 -9.54
N TYR A 22 1.41 -2.86 -8.57
CA TYR A 22 1.59 -3.42 -7.24
C TYR A 22 0.25 -3.69 -6.54
N PHE A 23 -0.73 -2.79 -6.71
CA PHE A 23 -2.07 -2.97 -6.15
C PHE A 23 -2.73 -4.26 -6.59
N ARG A 24 -2.75 -4.50 -7.91
CA ARG A 24 -3.33 -5.71 -8.50
C ARG A 24 -2.62 -6.95 -8.00
N ILE A 25 -1.28 -6.93 -7.97
CA ILE A 25 -0.48 -8.08 -7.54
C ILE A 25 -0.77 -8.46 -6.09
N TYR A 26 -0.71 -7.53 -5.14
CA TYR A 26 -0.94 -7.91 -3.74
C TYR A 26 -2.41 -8.31 -3.48
N LYS A 27 -3.37 -7.71 -4.19
CA LYS A 27 -4.78 -8.12 -4.08
C LYS A 27 -5.04 -9.53 -4.62
N SER A 28 -4.26 -9.98 -5.61
CA SER A 28 -4.37 -11.35 -6.15
C SER A 28 -3.63 -12.39 -5.30
N LEU A 29 -2.53 -12.02 -4.65
CA LEU A 29 -1.66 -12.95 -3.94
C LEU A 29 -1.94 -13.04 -2.44
N CYS A 30 -2.31 -11.93 -1.81
CA CYS A 30 -2.45 -11.87 -0.35
C CYS A 30 -3.88 -12.25 0.08
N PRO A 31 -4.03 -13.04 1.16
CA PRO A 31 -5.33 -13.27 1.79
C PRO A 31 -6.01 -11.96 2.18
N LEU A 32 -7.35 -11.87 2.02
CA LEU A 32 -8.10 -10.68 2.38
C LEU A 32 -7.98 -10.31 3.86
N SER A 33 -7.91 -11.31 4.74
CA SER A 33 -7.72 -11.10 6.18
C SER A 33 -6.40 -10.40 6.50
N TRP A 34 -5.31 -10.77 5.83
CA TRP A 34 -4.01 -10.12 6.02
C TRP A 34 -4.04 -8.66 5.57
N VAL A 35 -4.65 -8.40 4.40
CA VAL A 35 -4.78 -7.04 3.89
C VAL A 35 -5.60 -6.17 4.85
N ALA A 36 -6.72 -6.69 5.36
CA ALA A 36 -7.55 -5.97 6.34
C ALA A 36 -6.76 -5.63 7.62
N THR A 37 -6.10 -6.61 8.23
CA THR A 37 -5.29 -6.39 9.43
C THR A 37 -4.14 -5.41 9.20
N TRP A 38 -3.48 -5.47 8.04
CA TRP A 38 -2.42 -4.51 7.72
C TRP A 38 -2.95 -3.11 7.47
N ASP A 39 -4.14 -2.98 6.88
CA ASP A 39 -4.79 -1.68 6.71
C ASP A 39 -5.17 -1.07 8.06
N GLU A 40 -5.72 -1.85 9.01
CA GLU A 40 -5.96 -1.42 10.40
C GLU A 40 -4.67 -0.91 11.07
N TYR A 41 -3.59 -1.69 11.02
CA TYR A 41 -2.31 -1.26 11.61
C TYR A 41 -1.74 0.01 10.96
N ARG A 42 -2.03 0.24 9.68
CA ARG A 42 -1.59 1.47 8.99
C ARG A 42 -2.41 2.68 9.40
N GLU A 43 -3.71 2.51 9.62
CA GLU A 43 -4.60 3.57 10.15
C GLU A 43 -4.26 3.93 11.59
N GLU A 44 -3.93 2.94 12.42
CA GLU A 44 -3.51 3.13 13.81
C GLU A 44 -2.05 3.63 13.96
N GLY A 45 -1.27 3.60 12.87
CA GLY A 45 0.15 3.97 12.90
C GLY A 45 1.06 2.92 13.58
N THR A 46 0.56 1.70 13.78
CA THR A 46 1.26 0.58 14.44
C THR A 46 1.90 -0.40 13.45
N PHE A 47 1.75 -0.16 12.14
CA PHE A 47 2.30 -1.02 11.10
C PHE A 47 3.84 -1.12 11.20
N PRO A 48 4.41 -2.34 11.33
CA PRO A 48 5.84 -2.52 11.63
C PRO A 48 6.76 -2.24 10.42
N GLY A 49 6.21 -2.22 9.20
CA GLY A 49 6.98 -1.97 7.99
C GLY A 49 7.18 -0.48 7.70
N LYS A 50 8.34 -0.12 7.14
CA LYS A 50 8.60 1.26 6.67
C LYS A 50 7.86 1.51 5.35
N ILE A 51 6.87 2.42 5.40
CA ILE A 51 6.09 2.89 4.26
C ILE A 51 6.55 4.27 3.79
#